data_AF-A0A5S4EZ55-F1
#
_entry.id   AF-A0A5S4EZ55-F1
#
_cell.length_a   1.000
_cell.length_b   1.000
_cell.length_c   1.000
_cell.angle_alpha   90.00
_cell.angle_beta   90.00
_cell.angle_gamma   90.00
#
_symmetry.space_group_name_H-M   'P 1'
#
loop_
_entity.id
_entity.type
_entity.pdbx_description
1 polymer ?
#
loop_
_entity_poly.entity_id
_entity_poly.type
_entity_poly.pdbx_seq_one_letter_code
_entity_poly.pdbx_strand_id
1 'polypeptide(L)' 'MSTPPYARIAGDIKQRIADGRLRPGDRVPSTRQLARDWGVALATATKALAVLAQEGVV' A
#
# COMPACT_ATOMS: atom_id res chain seq x y z
N MET A 1 13.82 0.77 15.91
CA MET A 1 12.64 -0.13 15.84
C MET A 1 12.33 -0.38 14.37
N SER A 2 12.21 -1.65 13.95
CA SER A 2 12.04 -2.02 12.54
C SER A 2 10.58 -1.86 12.13
N THR A 3 10.26 -0.90 11.26
CA THR A 3 8.90 -0.72 10.72
C THR A 3 8.46 -2.00 10.00
N PRO A 4 7.30 -2.59 10.35
CA PRO A 4 6.86 -3.82 9.74
C PRO A 4 6.63 -3.61 8.23
N PRO A 5 6.88 -4.63 7.39
CA PRO A 5 6.87 -4.45 5.93
C PRO A 5 5.55 -3.86 5.39
N TYR A 6 4.40 -4.27 5.94
CA TYR A 6 3.10 -3.74 5.55
C TYR A 6 2.96 -2.23 5.81
N ALA A 7 3.56 -1.73 6.90
CA ALA A 7 3.48 -0.32 7.25
C ALA A 7 4.40 0.54 6.36
N ARG A 8 5.53 -0.02 5.90
CA ARG A 8 6.36 0.63 4.89
C ARG A 8 5.62 0.75 3.55
N ILE A 9 4.98 -0.33 3.11
CA ILE A 9 4.17 -0.33 1.87
C ILE A 9 3.03 0.68 1.97
N ALA A 10 2.28 0.67 3.08
CA ALA A 10 1.18 1.61 3.29
C ALA A 10 1.68 3.07 3.32
N GLY A 11 2.80 3.34 3.98
CA GLY A 11 3.41 4.67 4.02
C GLY A 11 3.80 5.19 2.63
N ASP A 12 4.43 4.36 1.80
CA ASP A 12 4.80 4.73 0.43
C ASP A 12 3.57 5.03 -0.43
N ILE A 13 2.54 4.19 -0.36
CA ILE A 13 1.30 4.41 -1.12
C ILE A 13 0.62 5.71 -0.66
N LYS A 14 0.57 6.00 0.65
CA LYS A 14 0.05 7.27 1.16
C LYS A 14 0.84 8.48 0.65
N GLN A 15 2.16 8.39 0.58
CA GLN A 15 2.98 9.46 0.00
C GLN A 15 2.64 9.67 -1.48
N ARG A 16 2.49 8.59 -2.26
CA ARG A 16 2.10 8.69 -3.67
C ARG A 16 0.71 9.30 -3.88
N ILE A 17 -0.22 9.04 -2.96
CA ILE A 17 -1.54 9.69 -2.93
C ILE A 17 -1.40 11.17 -2.57
N ALA A 18 -0.63 11.49 -1.54
CA ALA A 18 -0.37 12.87 -1.11
C ALA A 18 0.32 13.72 -2.19
N ASP A 19 1.23 13.11 -2.97
CA ASP A 19 1.90 13.71 -4.12
C ASP A 19 0.95 13.93 -5.32
N GLY A 20 -0.32 13.52 -5.22
CA GLY A 20 -1.31 13.63 -6.29
C GLY A 20 -1.08 12.66 -7.44
N ARG A 21 -0.17 11.68 -7.30
CA ARG A 21 0.07 10.63 -8.30
C ARG A 21 -1.01 9.55 -8.29
N LEU A 22 -1.78 9.47 -7.20
CA LEU A 22 -2.95 8.62 -7.05
C LEU A 22 -4.09 9.47 -6.50
N ARG A 23 -5.19 9.58 -7.23
CA ARG A 23 -6.40 10.23 -6.71
C ARG A 23 -7.19 9.25 -5.84
N PRO A 24 -7.96 9.73 -4.85
CA PRO A 24 -8.94 8.89 -4.18
C PRO A 24 -9.85 8.21 -5.21
N GLY A 25 -9.90 6.88 -5.20
CA GLY A 25 -10.64 6.08 -6.20
C GLY A 25 -9.85 5.68 -7.46
N ASP A 26 -8.61 6.17 -7.66
CA ASP A 26 -7.72 5.60 -8.67
C ASP A 26 -7.35 4.16 -8.28
N ARG A 27 -7.17 3.31 -9.29
CA ARG A 27 -6.74 1.93 -9.07
C ARG A 27 -5.38 1.90 -8.40
N VAL A 28 -5.38 1.55 -7.12
CA VAL A 28 -4.15 1.15 -6.43
C VAL A 28 -3.51 -0.07 -7.09
N PRO A 29 -2.18 -0.21 -6.98
CA PRO A 29 -1.50 -1.42 -7.41
C PRO A 29 -2.13 -2.65 -6.76
N SER A 30 -2.40 -3.69 -7.56
CA SER A 30 -2.98 -4.92 -7.04
C SER A 30 -2.08 -5.56 -5.99
N THR A 31 -2.65 -6.38 -5.11
CA THR A 31 -1.91 -7.17 -4.11
C THR A 31 -0.76 -7.97 -4.71
N ARG A 32 -0.95 -8.56 -5.90
CA ARG A 32 0.10 -9.30 -6.61
C ARG A 32 1.20 -8.41 -7.15
N GLN A 33 0.86 -7.19 -7.55
CA GLN A 33 1.84 -6.22 -8.01
C GLN A 33 2.67 -5.72 -6.82
N LEU A 34 2.02 -5.33 -5.72
CA LEU A 34 2.72 -4.93 -4.49
C LEU A 34 3.63 -6.02 -3.94
N ALA A 35 3.16 -7.27 -3.92
CA ALA A 35 3.98 -8.39 -3.47
C ALA A 35 5.25 -8.58 -4.32
N ARG A 36 5.14 -8.40 -5.64
CA ARG A 36 6.28 -8.49 -6.56
C ARG A 36 7.22 -7.30 -6.42
N ASP A 37 6.69 -6.09 -6.44
CA ASP A 37 7.47 -4.85 -6.42
C ASP A 37 8.26 -4.70 -5.10
N TRP A 38 7.67 -5.14 -3.99
CA TRP A 38 8.28 -5.03 -2.66
C TRP A 38 8.98 -6.32 -2.19
N GLY A 39 8.91 -7.41 -2.95
CA GLY A 39 9.48 -8.70 -2.56
C GLY A 39 8.89 -9.25 -1.25
N VAL A 40 7.59 -9.03 -1.01
CA VAL A 40 6.91 -9.48 0.21
C VAL A 40 5.90 -10.58 -0.08
N ALA A 41 5.50 -11.32 0.96
CA ALA A 41 4.39 -12.27 0.86
C ALA A 41 3.08 -11.56 0.47
N LEU A 42 2.23 -12.25 -0.29
CA LEU A 42 0.90 -11.75 -0.65
C LEU A 42 0.08 -11.32 0.58
N ALA A 43 0.16 -12.08 1.68
CA ALA A 43 -0.53 -11.73 2.92
C ALA A 43 -0.10 -10.36 3.48
N THR A 44 1.19 -10.01 3.35
CA THR A 44 1.72 -8.71 3.77
C THR A 44 1.23 -7.58 2.87
N ALA A 45 1.21 -7.79 1.56
CA ALA A 45 0.65 -6.84 0.60
C ALA A 45 -0.85 -6.63 0.81
N THR A 46 -1.60 -7.72 1.08
CA THR A 46 -3.03 -7.66 1.42
C THR A 46 -3.25 -6.85 2.67
N LYS A 47 -2.45 -7.08 3.71
CA LYS A 47 -2.54 -6.31 4.96
C LYS A 47 -2.27 -4.82 4.73
N ALA A 48 -1.30 -4.48 3.89
CA ALA A 48 -1.02 -3.08 3.56
C ALA A 48 -2.21 -2.39 2.89
N LEU A 49 -2.80 -3.03 1.85
CA LEU A 49 -3.99 -2.50 1.19
C LEU A 49 -5.21 -2.44 2.12
N ALA A 50 -5.40 -3.43 3.00
CA ALA A 50 -6.50 -3.42 3.96
C ALA A 50 -6.40 -2.25 4.94
N VAL A 51 -5.20 -1.94 5.44
CA VAL A 51 -4.96 -0.77 6.29
C VAL A 51 -5.28 0.53 5.54
N LEU A 52 -4.85 0.64 4.29
CA LEU A 52 -5.15 1.82 3.47
C LEU A 52 -6.66 2.00 3.23
N ALA A 53 -7.38 0.91 2.97
CA ALA A 53 -8.82 0.93 2.78
C ALA A 53 -9.56 1.31 4.07
N GLN A 54 -9.09 0.82 5.22
CA GLN A 54 -9.64 1.21 6.54
C GLN A 54 -9.44 2.69 6.85
N GLU A 55 -8.36 3.28 6.36
CA GLU A 55 -8.08 4.72 6.51
C GLU A 55 -8.81 5.60 5.48
N GLY A 56 -9.55 5.01 4.53
CA GLY A 56 -10.32 5.74 3.52
C GLY A 56 -9.47 6.45 2.47
N VAL A 57 -8.19 6.05 2.33
CA VAL A 57 -7.26 6.66 1.36
C VAL A 57 -7.24 5.93 0.01
N VAL A 58 -7.85 4.74 -0.09
CA VAL A 58 -7.95 3.91 -1.30
C VAL A 58 -9.32 3.25 -1.42
#